data_AF-A0A832NE03-F1
#
_entry.id   AF-A0A832NE03-F1
#
_cell.length_a   1.000
_cell.length_b   1.000
_cell.length_c   1.000
_cell.angle_alpha   90.00
_cell.angle_beta   90.00
_cell.angle_gamma   90.00
#
_symmetry.space_group_name_H-M   'P 1'
#
loop_
_entity.id
_entity.type
_entity.pdbx_description
1 polymer ?
#
loop_
_entity_poly.entity_id
_entity_poly.type
_entity_poly.pdbx_seq_one_letter_code
_entity_poly.pdbx_strand_id
1 'polypeptide(L)'
;MTVSTNRVRVPVALVTWSGSWLNVIKPALERLYPGIDFAYYVVSNVNDVRDFLAKESGSVGFLVFQLMSIPGLSRPIIQSGKPTVVIAHALYGAGEYLYEYPRAKSLGYPVVGYSTMDVTSPSALRRVRLLETIAKLKESKIAFVIGPDVKLLTELEFPLSVDLLSMFRSIQSLFGVTPVTVDVRDFKSKYYDAVSDSEASKIAEAWVKAAEAVEDPWREEIVKSAKLYLALKALARDLNADAVAVDCIVLRYAGYLDAWPCLGSVQFWYDGIVPVCEADPYSAVILLMGKYLLGKPGFVNDPGIDEEHGRLFCYHCTAPTNPHGASEPEAPYRIVTAHA
;
A
#
# COMPACT_ATOMS: atom_id res chain seq x y z
N MET A 1 -9.69 -8.24 15.82
CA MET A 1 -8.84 -8.15 14.62
C MET A 1 -8.40 -9.56 14.25
N THR A 2 -9.09 -10.20 13.31
CA THR A 2 -8.58 -11.41 12.64
C THR A 2 -7.57 -10.95 11.61
N VAL A 3 -6.29 -11.00 11.95
CA VAL A 3 -5.20 -10.80 11.00
C VAL A 3 -5.37 -11.87 9.93
N SER A 4 -5.57 -11.46 8.68
CA SER A 4 -5.50 -12.36 7.52
C SER A 4 -4.23 -13.21 7.65
N THR A 5 -4.39 -14.52 7.79
CA THR A 5 -3.31 -15.47 8.05
C THR A 5 -2.54 -15.87 6.78
N ASN A 6 -2.81 -15.24 5.65
CA ASN A 6 -2.03 -15.46 4.43
C ASN A 6 -0.71 -14.70 4.54
N ARG A 7 0.30 -15.37 5.12
CA ARG A 7 1.68 -14.91 5.01
C ARG A 7 2.05 -14.82 3.53
N VAL A 8 2.64 -13.69 3.14
CA VAL A 8 3.12 -13.51 1.75
C VAL A 8 4.13 -14.61 1.45
N ARG A 9 3.87 -15.42 0.42
CA ARG A 9 4.81 -16.47 -0.01
C ARG A 9 5.87 -15.89 -0.96
N VAL A 10 7.13 -16.00 -0.59
CA VAL A 10 8.28 -15.58 -1.42
C VAL A 10 9.20 -16.76 -1.70
N PRO A 11 9.19 -17.30 -2.92
CA PRO A 11 10.14 -18.32 -3.34
C PRO A 11 11.56 -17.75 -3.44
N VAL A 12 12.52 -18.49 -2.89
CA VAL A 12 13.93 -18.13 -2.84
C VAL A 12 14.74 -19.17 -3.62
N ALA A 13 15.31 -18.78 -4.75
CA ALA A 13 16.21 -19.60 -5.54
C ALA A 13 17.67 -19.24 -5.21
N LEU A 14 18.44 -20.19 -4.69
CA LEU A 14 19.87 -20.05 -4.43
C LEU A 14 20.63 -20.71 -5.59
N VAL A 15 21.22 -19.91 -6.48
CA VAL A 15 22.00 -20.42 -7.60
C VAL A 15 23.42 -20.72 -7.13
N THR A 16 23.66 -21.99 -6.80
CA THR A 16 24.88 -22.50 -6.16
C THR A 16 25.00 -24.02 -6.31
N TRP A 17 26.23 -24.55 -6.24
CA TRP A 17 26.52 -25.99 -6.21
C TRP A 17 26.26 -26.64 -4.84
N SER A 18 26.21 -25.83 -3.78
CA SER A 18 26.12 -26.29 -2.39
C SER A 18 24.99 -25.57 -1.65
N GLY A 19 24.22 -26.34 -0.87
CA GLY A 19 23.19 -25.81 0.02
C GLY A 19 23.71 -25.12 1.29
N SER A 20 25.03 -25.06 1.51
CA SER A 20 25.64 -24.42 2.69
C SER A 20 25.19 -22.97 2.90
N TRP A 21 24.94 -22.23 1.82
CA TRP A 21 24.42 -20.86 1.87
C TRP A 21 23.04 -20.73 2.51
N LEU A 22 22.23 -21.79 2.55
CA LEU A 22 20.95 -21.79 3.25
C LEU A 22 21.13 -21.50 4.74
N ASN A 23 22.20 -22.01 5.35
CA ASN A 23 22.45 -21.86 6.78
C ASN A 23 22.68 -20.41 7.20
N VAL A 24 23.04 -19.52 6.25
CA VAL A 24 23.26 -18.09 6.51
C VAL A 24 22.12 -17.23 5.98
N ILE A 25 21.57 -17.54 4.80
CA ILE A 25 20.51 -16.74 4.16
C ILE A 25 19.16 -16.91 4.88
N LYS A 26 18.79 -18.16 5.21
CA LYS A 26 17.50 -18.46 5.84
C LYS A 26 17.30 -17.69 7.17
N PRO A 27 18.21 -17.80 8.17
CA PRO A 27 18.01 -17.07 9.42
C PRO A 27 18.03 -15.56 9.25
N ALA A 28 18.80 -15.02 8.28
CA ALA A 28 18.83 -13.59 8.01
C ALA A 28 17.48 -13.07 7.46
N LEU A 29 16.88 -13.80 6.52
CA LEU A 29 15.57 -13.48 5.95
C LEU A 29 14.45 -13.61 6.99
N GLU A 30 14.40 -14.73 7.70
CA GLU A 30 13.34 -15.00 8.69
C GLU A 30 13.41 -14.03 9.89
N ARG A 31 14.61 -13.56 10.25
CA ARG A 31 14.79 -12.52 11.27
C ARG A 31 14.29 -11.15 10.80
N LEU A 32 14.60 -10.76 9.57
CA LEU A 32 14.22 -9.43 9.05
C LEU A 32 12.75 -9.36 8.60
N TYR A 33 12.19 -10.50 8.17
CA TYR A 33 10.84 -10.58 7.59
C TYR A 33 10.05 -11.76 8.19
N PRO A 34 9.75 -11.75 9.50
CA PRO A 34 9.06 -12.84 10.16
C PRO A 34 7.62 -13.09 9.66
N GLY A 35 7.03 -12.10 8.97
CA GLY A 35 5.69 -12.19 8.37
C GLY A 35 5.64 -12.82 6.98
N ILE A 36 6.79 -13.15 6.38
CA ILE A 36 6.89 -13.73 5.03
C ILE A 36 7.11 -15.24 5.12
N ASP A 37 6.38 -16.01 4.32
CA ASP A 37 6.59 -17.44 4.11
C ASP A 37 7.63 -17.66 3.00
N PHE A 38 8.89 -17.91 3.38
CA PHE A 38 9.96 -18.17 2.41
C PHE A 38 10.03 -19.65 2.03
N ALA A 39 9.99 -19.93 0.73
CA ALA A 39 10.20 -21.27 0.18
C ALA A 39 11.57 -21.38 -0.48
N TYR A 40 12.48 -22.16 0.10
CA TYR A 40 13.89 -22.20 -0.31
C TYR A 40 14.21 -23.33 -1.28
N TYR A 41 14.97 -23.02 -2.32
CA TYR A 41 15.37 -23.94 -3.37
C TYR A 41 16.84 -23.76 -3.70
N VAL A 42 17.62 -24.84 -3.69
CA VAL A 42 18.98 -24.85 -4.24
C VAL A 42 18.85 -25.15 -5.73
N VAL A 43 19.39 -24.26 -6.57
CA VAL A 43 19.34 -24.35 -8.02
C VAL A 43 20.76 -24.53 -8.53
N SER A 44 21.09 -25.77 -8.87
CA SER A 44 22.42 -26.22 -9.27
C SER A 44 22.47 -26.70 -10.73
N ASN A 45 21.30 -27.00 -11.32
CA ASN A 45 21.17 -27.49 -12.68
C ASN A 45 19.81 -27.08 -13.29
N VAL A 46 19.61 -27.42 -14.57
CA VAL A 46 18.42 -27.03 -15.34
C VAL A 46 17.13 -27.73 -14.86
N ASN A 47 17.21 -28.94 -14.31
CA ASN A 47 16.03 -29.59 -13.74
C ASN A 47 15.55 -28.86 -12.48
N ASP A 48 16.48 -28.40 -11.62
CA ASP A 48 16.13 -27.62 -10.43
C ASP A 48 15.38 -26.33 -10.81
N VAL A 49 15.81 -25.66 -11.89
CA VAL A 49 15.12 -24.48 -12.44
C VAL A 49 13.69 -24.84 -12.87
N ARG A 50 13.54 -25.92 -13.64
CA ARG A 50 12.22 -26.36 -14.13
C ARG A 50 11.29 -26.66 -12.95
N ASP A 51 11.78 -27.39 -11.97
CA ASP A 51 10.99 -27.82 -10.81
C ASP A 51 10.62 -26.61 -9.92
N PHE A 52 11.55 -25.67 -9.74
CA PHE A 52 11.29 -24.38 -9.08
C PHE A 52 10.17 -23.61 -9.77
N LEU A 53 10.28 -23.39 -11.09
CA LEU A 53 9.30 -22.63 -11.86
C LEU A 53 7.93 -23.31 -11.91
N ALA A 54 7.89 -24.63 -12.02
CA ALA A 54 6.64 -25.40 -12.01
C ALA A 54 5.92 -25.26 -10.66
N LYS A 55 6.66 -25.48 -9.57
CA LYS A 55 6.11 -25.48 -8.20
C LYS A 55 5.69 -24.08 -7.74
N GLU A 56 6.39 -23.04 -8.18
CA GLU A 56 6.17 -21.66 -7.72
C GLU A 56 5.53 -20.77 -8.81
N SER A 57 4.82 -21.42 -9.74
CA SER A 57 4.07 -20.78 -10.84
C SER A 57 2.93 -19.87 -10.35
N GLY A 58 2.41 -20.05 -9.13
CA GLY A 58 1.41 -19.17 -8.51
C GLY A 58 1.97 -17.95 -7.77
N SER A 59 3.28 -17.90 -7.51
CA SER A 59 3.89 -16.89 -6.62
C SER A 59 3.95 -15.50 -7.24
N VAL A 60 3.94 -14.44 -6.43
CA VAL A 60 3.91 -13.04 -6.91
C VAL A 60 5.18 -12.62 -7.65
N GLY A 61 6.30 -13.29 -7.36
CA GLY A 61 7.63 -12.97 -7.83
C GLY A 61 8.66 -13.86 -7.18
N PHE A 62 9.94 -13.65 -7.49
CA PHE A 62 11.05 -14.50 -7.04
C PHE A 62 12.17 -13.70 -6.40
N LEU A 63 12.76 -14.26 -5.34
CA LEU A 63 14.02 -13.81 -4.77
C LEU A 63 15.12 -14.76 -5.23
N VAL A 64 16.10 -14.26 -5.98
CA VAL A 64 17.20 -15.05 -6.52
C VAL A 64 18.49 -14.62 -5.84
N PHE A 65 19.17 -15.55 -5.17
CA PHE A 65 20.55 -15.37 -4.74
C PHE A 65 21.49 -15.95 -5.78
N GLN A 66 22.19 -15.08 -6.52
CA GLN A 66 23.23 -15.49 -7.47
C GLN A 66 24.55 -15.64 -6.72
N LEU A 67 24.85 -16.85 -6.27
CA LEU A 67 25.96 -17.11 -5.34
C LEU A 67 27.19 -17.69 -6.03
N MET A 68 27.01 -18.32 -7.20
CA MET A 68 28.08 -18.87 -8.03
C MET A 68 27.83 -18.52 -9.49
N SER A 69 28.88 -18.43 -10.31
CA SER A 69 28.72 -18.17 -11.74
C SER A 69 28.41 -19.48 -12.48
N ILE A 70 27.16 -19.93 -12.38
CA ILE A 70 26.65 -21.12 -13.08
C ILE A 70 25.85 -20.65 -14.31
N PRO A 71 26.38 -20.84 -15.53
CA PRO A 71 25.78 -20.27 -16.73
C PRO A 71 24.34 -20.70 -16.98
N GLY A 72 23.45 -19.73 -17.17
CA GLY A 72 22.11 -19.93 -17.73
C GLY A 72 21.03 -20.39 -16.75
N LEU A 73 21.33 -20.58 -15.46
CA LEU A 73 20.32 -21.02 -14.48
C LEU A 73 19.41 -19.88 -14.01
N SER A 74 19.94 -18.66 -13.91
CA SER A 74 19.16 -17.50 -13.48
C SER A 74 18.26 -16.95 -14.59
N ARG A 75 18.70 -17.07 -15.86
CA ARG A 75 17.99 -16.58 -17.05
C ARG A 75 16.52 -17.02 -17.12
N PRO A 76 16.17 -18.32 -17.12
CA PRO A 76 14.78 -18.76 -17.21
C PRO A 76 13.93 -18.29 -16.03
N ILE A 77 14.52 -18.12 -14.84
CA ILE A 77 13.82 -17.58 -13.67
C ILE A 77 13.44 -16.12 -13.89
N ILE A 78 14.43 -15.31 -14.30
CA ILE A 78 14.24 -13.88 -14.58
C ILE A 78 13.29 -13.67 -15.78
N GLN A 79 13.42 -14.50 -16.82
CA GLN A 79 12.64 -14.40 -18.05
C GLN A 79 11.23 -15.02 -17.96
N SER A 80 10.85 -15.54 -16.79
CA SER A 80 9.47 -15.98 -16.52
C SER A 80 8.43 -14.86 -16.60
N GLY A 81 8.88 -13.60 -16.63
CA GLY A 81 8.01 -12.41 -16.63
C GLY A 81 7.57 -11.97 -15.25
N LYS A 82 7.88 -12.75 -14.20
CA LYS A 82 7.52 -12.38 -12.83
C LYS A 82 8.49 -11.36 -12.23
N PRO A 83 8.00 -10.43 -11.38
CA PRO A 83 8.85 -9.57 -10.58
C PRO A 83 9.97 -10.36 -9.89
N THR A 84 11.22 -10.02 -10.16
CA THR A 84 12.38 -10.78 -9.68
C THR A 84 13.40 -9.87 -9.02
N VAL A 85 13.79 -10.19 -7.79
CA VAL A 85 14.89 -9.53 -7.09
C VAL A 85 16.11 -10.45 -7.14
N VAL A 86 17.20 -9.99 -7.75
CA VAL A 86 18.47 -10.73 -7.83
C VAL A 86 19.47 -10.10 -6.87
N ILE A 87 19.90 -10.85 -5.86
CA ILE A 87 20.99 -10.49 -4.95
C ILE A 87 22.20 -11.36 -5.31
N ALA A 88 23.25 -10.75 -5.83
CA ALA A 88 24.44 -11.46 -6.30
C ALA A 88 25.61 -11.29 -5.34
N HIS A 89 26.33 -12.38 -5.10
CA HIS A 89 27.63 -12.32 -4.43
C HIS A 89 28.66 -11.67 -5.38
N ALA A 90 29.26 -10.55 -4.97
CA ALA A 90 30.09 -9.70 -5.83
C ALA A 90 31.38 -10.35 -6.36
N LEU A 91 31.88 -11.38 -5.70
CA LEU A 91 32.99 -12.20 -6.22
C LEU A 91 32.48 -13.44 -6.98
N TYR A 92 31.85 -14.37 -6.28
CA TYR A 92 31.52 -15.69 -6.82
C TYR A 92 30.36 -15.70 -7.84
N GLY A 93 29.34 -14.87 -7.64
CA GLY A 93 28.16 -14.79 -8.51
C GLY A 93 28.29 -13.77 -9.65
N ALA A 94 29.41 -13.02 -9.69
CA ALA A 94 29.56 -11.85 -10.55
C ALA A 94 29.43 -12.16 -12.04
N GLY A 95 30.00 -13.28 -12.51
CA GLY A 95 29.99 -13.64 -13.92
C GLY A 95 28.56 -13.70 -14.45
N GLU A 96 27.72 -14.56 -13.85
CA GLU A 96 26.34 -14.72 -14.29
C GLU A 96 25.51 -13.44 -14.09
N TYR A 97 25.68 -12.76 -12.96
CA TYR A 97 24.95 -11.52 -12.68
C TYR A 97 25.22 -10.42 -13.71
N LEU A 98 26.49 -10.22 -14.08
CA LEU A 98 26.90 -9.18 -15.04
C LEU A 98 26.42 -9.47 -16.48
N TYR A 99 26.10 -10.71 -16.81
CA TYR A 99 25.46 -11.05 -18.09
C TYR A 99 23.94 -10.95 -18.03
N GLU A 100 23.30 -11.62 -17.07
CA GLU A 100 21.85 -11.80 -17.09
C GLU A 100 21.08 -10.58 -16.61
N TYR A 101 21.58 -9.83 -15.62
CA TYR A 101 20.86 -8.67 -15.11
C TYR A 101 20.75 -7.52 -16.13
N PRO A 102 21.85 -7.06 -16.78
CA PRO A 102 21.75 -6.03 -17.81
C PRO A 102 20.91 -6.47 -19.00
N ARG A 103 21.04 -7.74 -19.42
CA ARG A 103 20.24 -8.31 -20.51
C ARG A 103 18.75 -8.32 -20.19
N ALA A 104 18.37 -8.75 -18.99
CA ALA A 104 16.98 -8.76 -18.57
C ALA A 104 16.40 -7.34 -18.51
N LYS A 105 17.18 -6.37 -18.03
CA LYS A 105 16.81 -4.94 -18.07
C LYS A 105 16.60 -4.42 -19.50
N SER A 106 17.51 -4.73 -20.43
CA SER A 106 17.37 -4.26 -21.83
C SER A 106 16.16 -4.87 -22.53
N LEU A 107 15.70 -6.03 -22.09
CA LEU A 107 14.51 -6.72 -22.61
C LEU A 107 13.21 -6.33 -21.88
N GLY A 108 13.27 -5.41 -20.90
CA GLY A 108 12.08 -4.92 -20.19
C GLY A 108 11.51 -5.87 -19.14
N TYR A 109 12.26 -6.89 -18.70
CA TYR A 109 11.80 -7.77 -17.63
C TYR A 109 11.77 -7.03 -16.27
N PRO A 110 10.80 -7.32 -15.39
CA PRO A 110 10.65 -6.65 -14.10
C PRO A 110 11.69 -7.15 -13.08
N VAL A 111 12.95 -6.78 -13.28
CA VAL A 111 14.09 -7.25 -12.46
C VAL A 111 14.81 -6.12 -11.72
N VAL A 112 15.07 -6.35 -10.43
CA VAL A 112 15.91 -5.48 -9.60
C VAL A 112 17.14 -6.27 -9.15
N GLY A 113 18.32 -5.75 -9.45
CA GLY A 113 19.60 -6.39 -9.15
C GLY A 113 20.35 -5.65 -8.03
N TYR A 114 21.08 -6.39 -7.22
CA TYR A 114 22.03 -5.84 -6.26
C TYR A 114 23.21 -6.79 -6.08
N SER A 115 24.43 -6.28 -6.23
CA SER A 115 25.65 -7.06 -6.05
C SER A 115 26.41 -6.57 -4.82
N THR A 116 26.86 -7.50 -3.98
CA THR A 116 27.56 -7.20 -2.72
C THR A 116 28.37 -8.41 -2.25
N MET A 117 29.43 -8.18 -1.45
CA MET A 117 30.15 -9.28 -0.78
C MET A 117 29.30 -9.91 0.34
N ASP A 118 28.53 -9.10 1.07
CA ASP A 118 27.59 -9.59 2.09
C ASP A 118 26.16 -9.57 1.54
N VAL A 119 25.73 -10.72 1.02
CA VAL A 119 24.38 -10.93 0.47
C VAL A 119 23.29 -10.95 1.55
N THR A 120 23.66 -11.04 2.83
CA THR A 120 22.74 -11.01 3.97
C THR A 120 22.65 -9.64 4.66
N SER A 121 23.40 -8.65 4.17
CA SER A 121 23.38 -7.30 4.68
C SER A 121 21.96 -6.69 4.63
N PRO A 122 21.57 -5.84 5.60
CA PRO A 122 20.28 -5.16 5.57
C PRO A 122 20.05 -4.35 4.28
N SER A 123 21.12 -3.77 3.72
CA SER A 123 21.07 -3.05 2.44
C SER A 123 20.73 -3.97 1.27
N ALA A 124 21.19 -5.22 1.25
CA ALA A 124 20.78 -6.19 0.24
C ALA A 124 19.32 -6.63 0.46
N LEU A 125 19.02 -7.09 1.68
CA LEU A 125 17.76 -7.74 2.02
C LEU A 125 16.57 -6.78 2.04
N ARG A 126 16.75 -5.46 2.21
CA ARG A 126 15.65 -4.47 2.12
C ARG A 126 14.82 -4.58 0.82
N ARG A 127 15.39 -5.11 -0.25
CA ARG A 127 14.72 -5.30 -1.55
C ARG A 127 13.61 -6.36 -1.52
N VAL A 128 13.60 -7.25 -0.53
CA VAL A 128 12.50 -8.20 -0.31
C VAL A 128 11.16 -7.48 -0.14
N ARG A 129 11.17 -6.26 0.44
CA ARG A 129 9.97 -5.42 0.57
C ARG A 129 9.28 -5.11 -0.75
N LEU A 130 9.99 -5.15 -1.88
CA LEU A 130 9.38 -4.94 -3.20
C LEU A 130 8.38 -6.07 -3.53
N LEU A 131 8.78 -7.32 -3.29
CA LEU A 131 7.92 -8.49 -3.50
C LEU A 131 6.77 -8.51 -2.50
N GLU A 132 7.05 -8.19 -1.24
CA GLU A 132 6.04 -8.07 -0.19
C GLU A 132 5.00 -7.00 -0.52
N THR A 133 5.43 -5.84 -1.02
CA THR A 133 4.55 -4.72 -1.41
C THR A 133 3.63 -5.15 -2.55
N ILE A 134 4.16 -5.81 -3.59
CA ILE A 134 3.35 -6.31 -4.71
C ILE A 134 2.31 -7.33 -4.22
N ALA A 135 2.68 -8.23 -3.32
CA ALA A 135 1.74 -9.19 -2.75
C ALA A 135 0.63 -8.51 -1.96
N LYS A 136 0.99 -7.58 -1.08
CA LYS A 136 0.02 -6.84 -0.26
C LYS A 136 -0.95 -6.05 -1.12
N LEU A 137 -0.48 -5.35 -2.17
CA LEU A 137 -1.34 -4.63 -3.11
C LEU A 137 -2.36 -5.54 -3.80
N LYS A 138 -1.95 -6.74 -4.23
CA LYS A 138 -2.85 -7.71 -4.87
C LYS A 138 -3.95 -8.25 -3.94
N GLU A 139 -3.72 -8.17 -2.63
CA GLU A 139 -4.69 -8.56 -1.60
C GLU A 139 -5.50 -7.37 -1.09
N SER A 140 -5.10 -6.14 -1.43
CA SER A 140 -5.72 -4.93 -0.90
C SER A 140 -7.10 -4.68 -1.46
N LYS A 141 -7.97 -4.15 -0.58
CA LYS A 141 -9.26 -3.58 -0.96
C LYS A 141 -9.32 -2.10 -0.63
N ILE A 142 -9.84 -1.31 -1.57
CA ILE A 142 -10.14 0.11 -1.34
C ILE A 142 -11.66 0.30 -1.41
N ALA A 143 -12.26 0.81 -0.33
CA ALA A 143 -13.66 1.18 -0.32
C ALA A 143 -13.84 2.62 -0.82
N PHE A 144 -14.59 2.81 -1.90
CA PHE A 144 -14.92 4.11 -2.47
C PHE A 144 -16.36 4.49 -2.14
N VAL A 145 -16.56 5.43 -1.20
CA VAL A 145 -17.88 5.98 -0.88
C VAL A 145 -18.15 7.16 -1.82
N ILE A 146 -19.09 6.97 -2.74
CA ILE A 146 -19.33 7.85 -3.88
C ILE A 146 -20.83 8.09 -4.10
N GLY A 147 -21.16 9.15 -4.85
CA GLY A 147 -22.53 9.45 -5.23
C GLY A 147 -23.14 8.37 -6.15
N PRO A 148 -24.48 8.24 -6.18
CA PRO A 148 -25.15 7.21 -6.98
C PRO A 148 -24.85 7.33 -8.48
N ASP A 149 -24.76 8.55 -9.00
CA ASP A 149 -24.45 8.79 -10.41
C ASP A 149 -23.00 8.43 -10.73
N VAL A 150 -22.06 8.76 -9.83
CA VAL A 150 -20.66 8.37 -9.96
C VAL A 150 -20.53 6.85 -9.94
N LYS A 151 -21.22 6.17 -9.02
CA LYS A 151 -21.24 4.70 -8.94
C LYS A 151 -21.73 4.08 -10.24
N LEU A 152 -22.79 4.61 -10.84
CA LEU A 152 -23.27 4.14 -12.14
C LEU A 152 -22.18 4.21 -13.23
N LEU A 153 -21.42 5.30 -13.27
CA LEU A 153 -20.30 5.49 -14.20
C LEU A 153 -19.09 4.58 -13.92
N THR A 154 -19.00 4.01 -12.71
CA THR A 154 -17.99 2.97 -12.41
C THR A 154 -18.38 1.59 -12.91
N GLU A 155 -19.65 1.38 -13.28
CA GLU A 155 -20.20 0.08 -13.70
C GLU A 155 -20.56 0.06 -15.20
N LEU A 156 -20.84 1.23 -15.80
CA LEU A 156 -21.26 1.38 -17.20
C LEU A 156 -20.45 2.46 -17.92
N GLU A 157 -20.08 2.19 -19.16
CA GLU A 157 -19.35 3.11 -20.04
C GLU A 157 -20.32 3.84 -20.97
N PHE A 158 -20.24 5.18 -21.02
CA PHE A 158 -21.04 6.00 -21.93
C PHE A 158 -20.14 6.89 -22.80
N PRO A 159 -20.51 7.19 -24.07
CA PRO A 159 -19.69 8.02 -24.95
C PRO A 159 -19.39 9.44 -24.44
N LEU A 160 -20.17 9.95 -23.49
CA LEU A 160 -20.02 11.30 -22.91
C LEU A 160 -19.57 11.28 -21.43
N SER A 161 -19.23 10.11 -20.87
CA SER A 161 -18.77 10.01 -19.48
C SER A 161 -17.25 10.09 -19.36
N VAL A 162 -16.78 10.52 -18.19
CA VAL A 162 -15.40 10.24 -17.76
C VAL A 162 -15.26 8.72 -17.60
N ASP A 163 -14.20 8.14 -18.15
CA ASP A 163 -13.99 6.69 -18.19
C ASP A 163 -13.56 6.09 -16.84
N LEU A 164 -14.47 6.17 -15.85
CA LEU A 164 -14.24 5.68 -14.50
C LEU A 164 -14.21 4.15 -14.44
N LEU A 165 -15.00 3.49 -15.30
CA LEU A 165 -15.00 2.03 -15.43
C LEU A 165 -13.61 1.51 -15.82
N SER A 166 -13.00 2.04 -16.90
CA SER A 166 -11.67 1.57 -17.31
C SER A 166 -10.59 2.00 -16.36
N MET A 167 -10.73 3.14 -15.67
CA MET A 167 -9.81 3.55 -14.60
C MET A 167 -9.73 2.49 -13.49
N PHE A 168 -10.87 2.04 -12.94
CA PHE A 168 -10.89 0.99 -11.90
C PHE A 168 -10.37 -0.35 -12.42
N ARG A 169 -10.74 -0.75 -13.64
CA ARG A 169 -10.20 -1.97 -14.28
C ARG A 169 -8.69 -1.88 -14.49
N SER A 170 -8.18 -0.72 -14.87
CA SER A 170 -6.75 -0.50 -15.08
C SER A 170 -5.99 -0.59 -13.76
N ILE A 171 -6.51 0.00 -12.68
CA ILE A 171 -5.92 -0.12 -11.34
C ILE A 171 -5.87 -1.58 -10.91
N GLN A 172 -6.98 -2.31 -11.07
CA GLN A 172 -7.03 -3.73 -10.73
C GLN A 172 -6.08 -4.57 -11.60
N SER A 173 -6.01 -4.30 -12.90
CA SER A 173 -5.14 -5.05 -13.82
C SER A 173 -3.65 -4.78 -13.58
N LEU A 174 -3.27 -3.53 -13.29
CA LEU A 174 -1.87 -3.14 -13.11
C LEU A 174 -1.35 -3.50 -11.72
N PHE A 175 -2.14 -3.29 -10.68
CA PHE A 175 -1.69 -3.41 -9.29
C PHE A 175 -2.29 -4.61 -8.54
N GLY A 176 -3.40 -5.17 -9.04
CA GLY A 176 -4.16 -6.23 -8.37
C GLY A 176 -5.05 -5.73 -7.23
N VAL A 177 -5.09 -4.42 -6.97
CA VAL A 177 -5.92 -3.83 -5.91
C VAL A 177 -7.40 -3.96 -6.30
N THR A 178 -8.24 -4.33 -5.35
CA THR A 178 -9.69 -4.49 -5.59
C THR A 178 -10.43 -3.21 -5.18
N PRO A 179 -10.94 -2.42 -6.13
CA PRO A 179 -11.85 -1.31 -5.82
C PRO A 179 -13.23 -1.85 -5.45
N VAL A 180 -13.82 -1.33 -4.38
CA VAL A 180 -15.17 -1.65 -3.93
C VAL A 180 -15.96 -0.35 -3.86
N THR A 181 -16.88 -0.13 -4.80
CA THR A 181 -17.70 1.07 -4.85
C THR A 181 -18.92 0.91 -3.93
N VAL A 182 -19.21 1.95 -3.16
CA VAL A 182 -20.27 2.00 -2.17
C VAL A 182 -21.12 3.24 -2.44
N ASP A 183 -22.41 3.02 -2.68
CA ASP A 183 -23.36 4.13 -2.82
C ASP A 183 -23.49 4.84 -1.47
N VAL A 184 -23.31 6.16 -1.47
CA VAL A 184 -23.42 6.97 -0.25
C VAL A 184 -24.76 6.78 0.49
N ARG A 185 -25.86 6.46 -0.21
CA ARG A 185 -27.18 6.23 0.40
C ARG A 185 -27.20 4.93 1.20
N ASP A 186 -26.60 3.89 0.66
CA ASP A 186 -26.44 2.59 1.34
C ASP A 186 -25.47 2.73 2.51
N PHE A 187 -24.37 3.46 2.31
CA PHE A 187 -23.43 3.78 3.38
C PHE A 187 -24.12 4.52 4.52
N LYS A 188 -24.89 5.56 4.19
CA LYS A 188 -25.57 6.41 5.16
C LYS A 188 -26.57 5.61 6.00
N SER A 189 -27.48 4.92 5.33
CA SER A 189 -28.52 4.12 6.00
C SER A 189 -27.95 2.98 6.86
N LYS A 190 -26.89 2.30 6.39
CA LYS A 190 -26.32 1.15 7.10
C LYS A 190 -25.36 1.55 8.23
N TYR A 191 -24.54 2.57 8.04
CA TYR A 191 -23.45 2.89 8.95
C TYR A 191 -23.58 4.26 9.59
N TYR A 192 -23.84 5.31 8.82
CA TYR A 192 -23.76 6.69 9.33
C TYR A 192 -24.93 7.06 10.26
N ASP A 193 -26.16 6.78 9.84
CA ASP A 193 -27.37 7.08 10.62
C ASP A 193 -27.48 6.19 11.88
N ALA A 194 -26.74 5.08 11.91
CA ALA A 194 -26.69 4.15 13.04
C ALA A 194 -25.70 4.57 14.14
N VAL A 195 -24.85 5.57 13.91
CA VAL A 195 -23.83 5.98 14.90
C VAL A 195 -24.47 6.75 16.06
N SER A 196 -24.16 6.30 17.28
CA SER A 196 -24.59 6.96 18.51
C SER A 196 -23.90 8.31 18.72
N ASP A 197 -24.69 9.35 19.02
CA ASP A 197 -24.21 10.69 19.40
C ASP A 197 -23.23 10.65 20.57
N SER A 198 -23.49 9.76 21.54
CA SER A 198 -22.64 9.62 22.73
C SER A 198 -21.28 8.97 22.40
N GLU A 199 -21.22 8.06 21.43
CA GLU A 199 -19.97 7.45 20.98
C GLU A 199 -19.15 8.46 20.18
N ALA A 200 -19.79 9.16 19.26
CA ALA A 200 -19.15 10.22 18.48
C ALA A 200 -18.63 11.37 19.36
N SER A 201 -19.40 11.76 20.39
CA SER A 201 -18.97 12.81 21.33
C SER A 201 -17.70 12.44 22.09
N LYS A 202 -17.51 11.19 22.48
CA LYS A 202 -16.28 10.73 23.15
C LYS A 202 -15.06 10.85 22.23
N ILE A 203 -15.21 10.49 20.96
CA ILE A 203 -14.15 10.63 19.96
C ILE A 203 -13.82 12.11 19.72
N ALA A 204 -14.85 12.94 19.55
CA ALA A 204 -14.68 14.38 19.38
C ALA A 204 -13.94 15.03 20.57
N GLU A 205 -14.31 14.67 21.80
CA GLU A 205 -13.64 15.13 23.02
C GLU A 205 -12.17 14.70 23.08
N ALA A 206 -11.86 13.47 22.66
CA ALA A 206 -10.49 12.99 22.60
C ALA A 206 -9.64 13.81 21.60
N TRP A 207 -10.18 14.10 20.41
CA TRP A 207 -9.51 14.95 19.43
C TRP A 207 -9.30 16.38 19.95
N VAL A 208 -10.34 17.00 20.52
CA VAL A 208 -10.23 18.35 21.09
C VAL A 208 -9.21 18.43 22.22
N LYS A 209 -9.17 17.42 23.10
CA LYS A 209 -8.22 17.38 24.22
C LYS A 209 -6.77 17.21 23.77
N ALA A 210 -6.55 16.50 22.66
CA ALA A 210 -5.22 16.24 22.13
C ALA A 210 -4.71 17.35 21.18
N ALA A 211 -5.58 18.20 20.66
CA ALA A 211 -5.22 19.33 19.82
C ALA A 211 -4.54 20.44 20.64
N GLU A 212 -3.59 21.14 20.03
CA GLU A 212 -2.95 22.32 20.63
C GLU A 212 -3.93 23.50 20.69
N ALA A 213 -4.77 23.64 19.67
CA ALA A 213 -5.83 24.63 19.61
C ALA A 213 -6.99 24.15 18.74
N VAL A 214 -8.17 24.68 19.01
CA VAL A 214 -9.37 24.53 18.19
C VAL A 214 -9.86 25.93 17.82
N GLU A 215 -9.77 26.27 16.54
CA GLU A 215 -10.25 27.56 16.01
C GLU A 215 -11.51 27.33 15.21
N ASP A 216 -12.60 27.94 15.65
CA ASP A 216 -13.95 27.91 15.05
C ASP A 216 -14.10 26.83 13.97
N PRO A 217 -14.33 25.59 14.43
CA PRO A 217 -15.65 25.02 14.23
C PRO A 217 -16.41 24.88 15.55
N TRP A 218 -17.72 25.00 15.44
CA TRP A 218 -18.67 24.59 16.48
C TRP A 218 -18.40 23.13 16.86
N ARG A 219 -18.39 22.81 18.16
CA ARG A 219 -18.20 21.43 18.69
C ARG A 219 -19.06 20.39 17.96
N GLU A 220 -20.24 20.80 17.47
CA GLU A 220 -21.14 20.01 16.65
C GLU A 220 -20.48 19.45 15.37
N GLU A 221 -19.69 20.23 14.65
CA GLU A 221 -19.02 19.79 13.41
C GLU A 221 -17.94 18.74 13.67
N ILE A 222 -17.26 18.85 14.83
CA ILE A 222 -16.30 17.83 15.28
C ILE A 222 -17.04 16.54 15.62
N VAL A 223 -18.21 16.61 16.26
CA VAL A 223 -19.06 15.44 16.56
C VAL A 223 -19.58 14.80 15.26
N LYS A 224 -20.02 15.59 14.28
CA LYS A 224 -20.41 15.09 12.95
C LYS A 224 -19.25 14.38 12.25
N SER A 225 -18.05 14.97 12.27
CA SER A 225 -16.84 14.33 11.73
C SER A 225 -16.50 13.03 12.47
N ALA A 226 -16.71 12.98 13.79
CA ALA A 226 -16.53 11.77 14.59
C ALA A 226 -17.55 10.68 14.26
N LYS A 227 -18.81 11.04 14.00
CA LYS A 227 -19.82 10.09 13.50
C LYS A 227 -19.38 9.48 12.17
N LEU A 228 -18.92 10.34 11.24
CA LEU A 228 -18.51 9.89 9.92
C LEU A 228 -17.30 8.96 10.02
N TYR A 229 -16.32 9.28 10.87
CA TYR A 229 -15.19 8.39 11.17
C TYR A 229 -15.64 7.00 11.66
N LEU A 230 -16.53 6.94 12.65
CA LEU A 230 -17.02 5.66 13.20
C LEU A 230 -17.75 4.83 12.15
N ALA A 231 -18.57 5.49 11.31
CA ALA A 231 -19.29 4.85 10.21
C ALA A 231 -18.33 4.30 9.13
N LEU A 232 -17.35 5.10 8.71
CA LEU A 232 -16.34 4.67 7.73
C LEU A 232 -15.44 3.56 8.29
N LYS A 233 -15.11 3.59 9.58
CA LYS A 233 -14.38 2.52 10.27
C LYS A 233 -15.17 1.20 10.27
N ALA A 234 -16.48 1.27 10.53
CA ALA A 234 -17.35 0.11 10.46
C ALA A 234 -17.43 -0.44 9.03
N LEU A 235 -17.57 0.42 8.02
CA LEU A 235 -17.51 0.04 6.61
C LEU A 235 -16.20 -0.66 6.26
N ALA A 236 -15.06 -0.09 6.64
CA ALA A 236 -13.74 -0.66 6.38
C ALA A 236 -13.60 -2.07 6.99
N ARG A 237 -14.07 -2.24 8.23
CA ARG A 237 -14.07 -3.54 8.90
C ARG A 237 -14.97 -4.56 8.18
N ASP A 238 -16.20 -4.18 7.83
CA ASP A 238 -17.17 -5.07 7.19
C ASP A 238 -16.69 -5.52 5.79
N LEU A 239 -15.99 -4.65 5.05
CA LEU A 239 -15.42 -4.97 3.74
C LEU A 239 -14.02 -5.61 3.82
N ASN A 240 -13.40 -5.62 5.00
CA ASN A 240 -11.98 -5.89 5.19
C ASN A 240 -11.13 -5.03 4.22
N ALA A 241 -11.38 -3.72 4.23
CA ALA A 241 -10.72 -2.73 3.39
C ALA A 241 -9.43 -2.21 4.04
N ASP A 242 -8.38 -2.09 3.24
CA ASP A 242 -7.09 -1.51 3.63
C ASP A 242 -7.10 0.01 3.53
N ALA A 243 -7.98 0.55 2.68
CA ALA A 243 -8.12 1.96 2.42
C ALA A 243 -9.61 2.36 2.30
N VAL A 244 -9.91 3.59 2.68
CA VAL A 244 -11.23 4.20 2.50
C VAL A 244 -11.07 5.53 1.81
N ALA A 245 -11.73 5.66 0.68
CA ALA A 245 -11.75 6.84 -0.17
C ALA A 245 -13.17 7.42 -0.17
N VAL A 246 -13.31 8.70 0.17
CA VAL A 246 -14.62 9.35 0.27
C VAL A 246 -14.65 10.55 -0.66
N ASP A 247 -15.66 10.62 -1.52
CA ASP A 247 -15.90 11.77 -2.39
C ASP A 247 -16.51 12.93 -1.60
N CYS A 248 -15.76 13.42 -0.62
CA CYS A 248 -16.26 14.29 0.44
C CYS A 248 -16.86 15.59 -0.08
N ILE A 249 -16.22 16.22 -1.07
CA ILE A 249 -16.66 17.50 -1.66
C ILE A 249 -18.02 17.32 -2.34
N VAL A 250 -18.12 16.39 -3.28
CA VAL A 250 -19.36 16.16 -4.04
C VAL A 250 -20.48 15.72 -3.10
N LEU A 251 -20.19 14.80 -2.19
CA LEU A 251 -21.20 14.25 -1.27
C LEU A 251 -21.71 15.29 -0.26
N ARG A 252 -20.87 16.24 0.17
CA ARG A 252 -21.29 17.34 1.05
C ARG A 252 -22.14 18.36 0.32
N TYR A 253 -21.71 18.82 -0.86
CA TYR A 253 -22.44 19.83 -1.63
C TYR A 253 -23.75 19.30 -2.23
N ALA A 254 -23.80 18.02 -2.60
CA ALA A 254 -25.04 17.36 -3.03
C ALA A 254 -26.00 17.01 -1.87
N GLY A 255 -25.59 17.27 -0.61
CA GLY A 255 -26.43 17.05 0.57
C GLY A 255 -26.59 15.59 1.00
N TYR A 256 -25.75 14.68 0.51
CA TYR A 256 -25.76 13.28 0.97
C TYR A 256 -25.15 13.14 2.36
N LEU A 257 -24.06 13.87 2.63
CA LEU A 257 -23.39 13.93 3.92
C LEU A 257 -23.50 15.35 4.50
N ASP A 258 -23.48 15.46 5.82
CA ASP A 258 -23.46 16.72 6.57
C ASP A 258 -22.13 16.94 7.31
N ALA A 259 -21.14 16.07 7.09
CA ALA A 259 -19.87 16.04 7.80
C ALA A 259 -18.66 15.93 6.84
N TRP A 260 -17.49 16.37 7.31
CA TRP A 260 -16.21 16.19 6.61
C TRP A 260 -15.41 15.02 7.21
N PRO A 261 -14.71 14.19 6.41
CA PRO A 261 -13.96 13.04 6.91
C PRO A 261 -12.56 13.40 7.45
N CYS A 262 -12.15 14.67 7.41
CA CYS A 262 -10.76 15.11 7.57
C CYS A 262 -10.12 14.70 8.91
N LEU A 263 -10.82 14.87 10.04
CA LEU A 263 -10.34 14.43 11.35
C LEU A 263 -10.32 12.89 11.48
N GLY A 264 -11.35 12.23 10.94
CA GLY A 264 -11.38 10.77 10.85
C GLY A 264 -10.21 10.20 10.06
N SER A 265 -9.79 10.91 9.01
CA SER A 265 -8.66 10.53 8.17
C SER A 265 -7.34 10.57 8.95
N VAL A 266 -7.14 11.55 9.83
CA VAL A 266 -5.97 11.55 10.74
C VAL A 266 -6.00 10.30 11.63
N GLN A 267 -7.17 9.95 12.17
CA GLN A 267 -7.32 8.82 13.07
C GLN A 267 -7.08 7.46 12.38
N PHE A 268 -7.42 7.33 11.09
CA PHE A 268 -7.26 6.09 10.32
C PHE A 268 -5.83 5.58 10.24
N TRP A 269 -4.83 6.47 10.26
CA TRP A 269 -3.43 6.05 10.28
C TRP A 269 -3.07 5.20 11.51
N TYR A 270 -3.69 5.48 12.66
CA TYR A 270 -3.52 4.70 13.88
C TYR A 270 -4.31 3.39 13.85
N ASP A 271 -5.41 3.34 13.10
CA ASP A 271 -6.24 2.14 12.92
C ASP A 271 -5.70 1.19 11.86
N GLY A 272 -4.61 1.56 11.18
CA GLY A 272 -4.07 0.79 10.06
C GLY A 272 -4.95 0.84 8.81
N ILE A 273 -5.81 1.85 8.68
CA ILE A 273 -6.62 2.12 7.48
C ILE A 273 -5.96 3.28 6.71
N VAL A 274 -5.83 3.18 5.40
CA VAL A 274 -5.33 4.30 4.57
C VAL A 274 -6.50 5.24 4.23
N PRO A 275 -6.53 6.48 4.73
CA PRO A 275 -7.48 7.47 4.27
C PRO A 275 -7.11 7.99 2.88
N VAL A 276 -8.12 8.21 2.04
CA VAL A 276 -7.94 8.81 0.72
C VAL A 276 -8.99 9.90 0.53
N CYS A 277 -8.54 11.09 0.14
CA CYS A 277 -9.39 12.25 -0.04
C CYS A 277 -9.98 12.30 -1.46
N GLU A 278 -11.13 12.97 -1.62
CA GLU A 278 -11.88 13.17 -2.89
C GLU A 278 -12.13 11.89 -3.71
N ALA A 279 -12.21 10.73 -3.04
CA ALA A 279 -12.29 9.43 -3.69
C ALA A 279 -11.20 9.20 -4.78
N ASP A 280 -10.02 9.85 -4.69
CA ASP A 280 -8.97 9.77 -5.72
C ASP A 280 -8.36 8.36 -5.81
N PRO A 281 -8.67 7.60 -6.88
CA PRO A 281 -8.26 6.21 -6.99
C PRO A 281 -6.79 6.04 -7.34
N TYR A 282 -6.17 7.04 -8.00
CA TYR A 282 -4.73 6.98 -8.30
C TYR A 282 -3.92 7.23 -7.04
N SER A 283 -4.26 8.26 -6.27
CA SER A 283 -3.60 8.53 -5.00
C SER A 283 -3.80 7.39 -4.00
N ALA A 284 -4.96 6.72 -4.01
CA ALA A 284 -5.21 5.56 -3.16
C ALA A 284 -4.15 4.45 -3.33
N VAL A 285 -3.80 4.13 -4.57
CA VAL A 285 -2.79 3.11 -4.88
C VAL A 285 -1.41 3.55 -4.39
N ILE A 286 -1.04 4.81 -4.62
CA ILE A 286 0.25 5.35 -4.19
C ILE A 286 0.38 5.39 -2.66
N LEU A 287 -0.70 5.73 -1.94
CA LEU A 287 -0.71 5.71 -0.48
C LEU A 287 -0.57 4.29 0.07
N LEU A 288 -1.24 3.30 -0.52
CA LEU A 288 -1.05 1.88 -0.17
C LEU A 288 0.39 1.42 -0.44
N MET A 289 0.95 1.78 -1.60
CA MET A 289 2.35 1.51 -1.94
C MET A 289 3.30 2.11 -0.90
N GLY A 290 3.09 3.37 -0.52
CA GLY A 290 3.86 4.07 0.50
C GLY A 290 3.78 3.37 1.86
N LYS A 291 2.57 3.03 2.31
CA LYS A 291 2.34 2.28 3.55
C LYS A 291 3.08 0.95 3.55
N TYR A 292 2.96 0.15 2.51
CA TYR A 292 3.58 -1.18 2.49
C TYR A 292 5.09 -1.17 2.29
N LEU A 293 5.61 -0.24 1.48
CA LEU A 293 7.05 -0.18 1.18
C LEU A 293 7.85 0.54 2.27
N LEU A 294 7.32 1.67 2.72
CA LEU A 294 8.00 2.58 3.66
C LEU A 294 7.57 2.36 5.11
N GLY A 295 6.38 1.82 5.34
CA GLY A 295 5.80 1.71 6.69
C GLY A 295 5.42 3.06 7.27
N LYS A 296 5.14 4.06 6.41
CA LYS A 296 4.90 5.44 6.83
C LYS A 296 3.54 5.94 6.34
N PRO A 297 2.85 6.79 7.14
CA PRO A 297 1.72 7.56 6.69
C PRO A 297 2.05 8.49 5.53
N GLY A 298 1.03 8.79 4.72
CA GLY A 298 1.07 9.80 3.67
C GLY A 298 -0.26 10.54 3.60
N PHE A 299 -0.41 11.45 2.66
CA PHE A 299 -1.69 12.09 2.36
C PHE A 299 -1.67 12.63 0.93
N VAL A 300 -2.85 12.77 0.33
CA VAL A 300 -3.03 13.59 -0.88
C VAL A 300 -2.62 15.01 -0.53
N ASN A 301 -1.81 15.67 -1.34
CA ASN A 301 -1.38 17.04 -1.07
C ASN A 301 -1.60 17.95 -2.27
N ASP A 302 -1.91 19.20 -1.96
CA ASP A 302 -1.91 20.34 -2.84
C ASP A 302 -0.57 21.06 -2.65
N PRO A 303 0.38 20.92 -3.60
CA PRO A 303 1.68 21.55 -3.47
C PRO A 303 1.57 23.06 -3.74
N GLY A 304 2.01 23.87 -2.78
CA GLY A 304 2.23 25.32 -2.94
C GLY A 304 3.72 25.62 -3.03
N ILE A 305 4.15 26.51 -3.92
CA ILE A 305 5.56 26.88 -4.08
C ILE A 305 5.73 28.37 -3.78
N ASP A 306 6.72 28.68 -2.93
CA ASP A 306 7.20 30.04 -2.66
C ASP A 306 8.65 30.11 -3.13
N GLU A 307 8.81 30.55 -4.38
CA GLU A 307 10.11 30.61 -5.06
C GLU A 307 11.04 31.64 -4.43
N GLU A 308 10.51 32.77 -3.96
CA GLU A 308 11.28 33.85 -3.35
C GLU A 308 12.06 33.34 -2.12
N HIS A 309 11.45 32.44 -1.34
CA HIS A 309 12.07 31.86 -0.17
C HIS A 309 12.55 30.42 -0.37
N GLY A 310 12.39 29.84 -1.56
CA GLY A 310 12.77 28.46 -1.87
C GLY A 310 12.01 27.41 -1.04
N ARG A 311 10.70 27.59 -0.84
CA ARG A 311 9.85 26.72 -0.01
C ARG A 311 8.83 25.96 -0.83
N LEU A 312 8.57 24.72 -0.41
CA LEU A 312 7.44 23.89 -0.85
C LEU A 312 6.52 23.68 0.35
N PHE A 313 5.26 24.05 0.18
CA PHE A 313 4.17 23.74 1.10
C PHE A 313 3.47 22.49 0.62
N CYS A 314 3.43 21.45 1.45
CA CYS A 314 2.58 20.29 1.22
C CYS A 314 1.41 20.40 2.20
N TYR A 315 0.24 20.78 1.70
CA TYR A 315 -0.96 20.91 2.52
C TYR A 315 -2.14 20.20 1.88
N HIS A 316 -3.16 19.93 2.68
CA HIS A 316 -4.48 19.47 2.24
C HIS A 316 -5.45 19.76 3.39
N CYS A 317 -6.71 19.36 3.28
CA CYS A 317 -7.67 19.42 4.39
C CYS A 317 -7.27 18.56 5.61
N THR A 318 -6.31 17.64 5.46
CA THR A 318 -5.81 16.76 6.52
C THR A 318 -4.37 16.32 6.23
N ALA A 319 -3.60 16.09 7.28
CA ALA A 319 -2.26 15.50 7.21
C ALA A 319 -2.06 14.56 8.42
N PRO A 320 -1.28 13.46 8.27
CA PRO A 320 -0.97 12.58 9.39
C PRO A 320 -0.17 13.32 10.45
N THR A 321 -0.52 13.11 11.72
CA THR A 321 0.22 13.67 12.86
C THR A 321 1.42 12.80 13.28
N ASN A 322 1.62 11.66 12.63
CA ASN A 322 2.71 10.71 12.85
C ASN A 322 3.50 10.43 11.55
N PRO A 323 4.10 11.44 10.88
CA PRO A 323 4.71 11.28 9.56
C PRO A 323 5.85 10.25 9.50
N HIS A 324 6.48 9.89 10.62
CA HIS A 324 7.50 8.85 10.66
C HIS A 324 6.95 7.44 10.99
N GLY A 325 5.65 7.32 11.26
CA GLY A 325 4.97 6.05 11.50
C GLY A 325 4.92 5.61 12.96
N ALA A 326 5.09 6.51 13.93
CA ALA A 326 4.84 6.18 15.33
C ALA A 326 3.37 5.76 15.58
N SER A 327 3.17 4.98 16.64
CA SER A 327 1.85 4.60 17.13
C SER A 327 1.10 5.74 17.82
N GLU A 328 1.77 6.86 18.05
CA GLU A 328 1.26 8.05 18.74
C GLU A 328 1.60 9.31 17.90
N PRO A 329 0.89 10.44 18.11
CA PRO A 329 1.21 11.70 17.44
C PRO A 329 2.64 12.17 17.69
N GLU A 330 3.32 12.57 16.62
CA GLU A 330 4.69 13.14 16.64
C GLU A 330 4.67 14.67 16.42
N ALA A 331 3.69 15.15 15.64
CA ALA A 331 3.49 16.55 15.33
C ALA A 331 2.25 17.09 16.06
N PRO A 332 2.34 18.27 16.69
CA PRO A 332 1.16 18.95 17.22
C PRO A 332 0.22 19.30 16.06
N TYR A 333 -1.08 19.38 16.36
CA TYR A 333 -2.07 19.74 15.37
C TYR A 333 -3.09 20.71 15.96
N ARG A 334 -3.68 21.50 15.06
CA ARG A 334 -4.77 22.43 15.35
C ARG A 334 -5.98 21.99 14.55
N ILE A 335 -7.15 22.16 15.14
CA ILE A 335 -8.42 21.92 14.44
C ILE A 335 -8.93 23.26 13.95
N VAL A 336 -9.00 23.42 12.64
CA VAL A 336 -9.45 24.66 11.98
C VAL A 336 -10.40 24.30 10.83
N THR A 337 -11.21 25.26 10.40
CA THR A 337 -12.06 25.08 9.22
C THR A 337 -11.21 25.08 7.94
N ALA A 338 -11.18 23.95 7.23
CA ALA A 338 -10.43 23.78 5.97
C ALA A 338 -11.29 23.95 4.70
N HIS A 339 -12.61 23.76 4.82
CA HIS A 339 -13.59 23.91 3.75
C HIS A 339 -14.66 24.91 4.19
N ALA A 340 -15.01 25.85 3.31
CA ALA A 340 -16.03 26.88 3.57
C ALA A 340 -17.33 26.61 2.80
#